data_AF-A0A3B9EP81-F1
#
_entry.id   AF-A0A3B9EP81-F1
#
_cell.length_a   1.000
_cell.length_b   1.000
_cell.length_c   1.000
_cell.angle_alpha   90.00
_cell.angle_beta   90.00
_cell.angle_gamma   90.00
#
_symmetry.space_group_name_H-M   'P 1'
#
loop_
_entity.id
_entity.type
_entity.pdbx_description
1 polymer ?
#
loop_
_entity_poly.entity_id
_entity_poly.type
_entity_poly.pdbx_seq_one_letter_code
_entity_poly.pdbx_strand_id
1 'polypeptide(L)' 'MRPTAGQLKWLARGLNQAGGKLPLFDETGQKVSSRTVTACIDRGWAEPWFNNPLKPDWQVCKLTDAGRSLFDEAGR' A
#
# COMPACT_ATOMS: atom_id res chain seq x y z
N MET A 1 -9.56 -12.85 -6.05
CA MET A 1 -8.21 -12.84 -6.68
C MET A 1 -7.18 -12.77 -5.58
N ARG A 2 -6.11 -13.58 -5.63
CA ARG A 2 -5.09 -13.63 -4.58
C ARG A 2 -4.05 -12.51 -4.78
N PRO A 3 -3.63 -11.79 -3.73
CA PRO A 3 -2.56 -10.79 -3.84
C PRO A 3 -1.23 -11.44 -4.21
N THR A 4 -0.37 -10.71 -4.93
CA THR A 4 1.00 -11.14 -5.20
C THR A 4 1.89 -10.88 -4.00
N ALA A 5 3.05 -11.56 -3.95
CA ALA A 5 4.03 -11.34 -2.88
C ALA A 5 4.50 -9.87 -2.81
N GLY A 6 4.68 -9.20 -3.95
CA GLY A 6 5.05 -7.78 -4.00
C GLY A 6 3.96 -6.85 -3.46
N GLN A 7 2.69 -7.16 -3.72
CA GLN A 7 1.55 -6.41 -3.16
C GLN A 7 1.47 -6.58 -1.64
N LEU A 8 1.55 -7.82 -1.15
CA LEU A 8 1.55 -8.10 0.28
C LEU A 8 2.73 -7.41 0.98
N LYS A 9 3.93 -7.50 0.41
CA LYS A 9 5.12 -6.87 0.96
C LYS A 9 4.98 -5.36 1.10
N TRP A 10 4.41 -4.70 0.10
CA TRP A 10 4.14 -3.26 0.17
C TRP A 10 3.04 -2.92 1.17
N LEU A 11 1.91 -3.63 1.16
CA LEU A 11 0.78 -3.41 2.08
C LEU A 11 1.17 -3.65 3.54
N ALA A 12 2.01 -4.65 3.82
CA ALA A 12 2.50 -4.97 5.16
C ALA A 12 3.26 -3.79 5.80
N ARG A 13 3.85 -2.90 4.99
CA ARG A 13 4.55 -1.71 5.47
C ARG A 13 3.62 -0.72 6.17
N GLY A 14 2.32 -0.73 5.85
CA GLY A 14 1.32 0.12 6.49
C GLY A 14 0.80 -0.42 7.83
N LEU A 15 1.07 -1.69 8.17
CA LEU A 15 0.53 -2.31 9.39
C LEU A 15 0.98 -1.59 10.67
N ASN A 16 2.26 -1.23 10.74
CA ASN A 16 2.90 -0.61 11.90
C ASN A 16 3.02 0.93 11.81
N GLN A 17 2.39 1.55 10.81
CA GLN A 17 2.46 3.00 10.61
C GLN A 17 1.18 3.66 11.15
N ALA A 18 1.34 4.77 11.87
CA ALA A 18 0.20 5.58 12.30
C ALA A 18 -0.63 6.00 11.07
N GLY A 19 -1.94 5.75 11.12
CA GLY A 19 -2.84 6.02 9.99
C GLY A 19 -2.65 5.11 8.76
N GLY A 20 -1.82 4.06 8.85
CA GLY A 20 -1.65 3.09 7.77
C GLY A 20 -0.79 3.56 6.60
N LYS A 21 0.07 4.57 6.76
CA LYS A 21 0.85 5.15 5.65
C LYS A 21 1.60 4.10 4.84
N LEU A 22 1.44 4.12 3.53
CA LEU A 22 2.22 3.30 2.61
C LEU A 22 3.39 4.10 2.04
N PRO A 23 4.62 3.56 2.05
CA PRO A 23 5.80 4.26 1.54
C PRO A 23 5.81 4.29 0.01
N LEU A 24 6.41 5.34 -0.55
CA LEU A 24 6.64 5.48 -2.00
C LEU A 24 7.80 4.61 -2.50
N PHE A 25 8.69 4.22 -1.60
CA PHE A 25 9.90 3.44 -1.88
C PHE A 25 9.88 2.14 -1.08
N ASP A 26 10.46 1.09 -1.65
CA ASP A 26 10.67 -0.19 -0.98
C ASP A 26 11.88 -0.15 -0.04
N GLU A 27 12.20 -1.28 0.62
CA GLU A 27 13.33 -1.32 1.57
C GLU A 27 14.72 -1.09 0.96
N THR A 28 14.85 -1.18 -0.36
CA THR A 28 16.11 -0.93 -1.09
C THR A 28 16.18 0.49 -1.63
N GLY A 29 15.17 1.32 -1.38
CA GLY A 29 15.07 2.69 -1.89
C GLY A 29 14.55 2.76 -3.33
N GLN A 30 14.09 1.66 -3.92
CA GLN A 30 13.47 1.68 -5.25
C GLN A 30 12.02 2.15 -5.16
N LYS A 31 11.57 2.91 -6.15
CA LYS A 31 10.18 3.39 -6.21
C LYS A 31 9.24 2.20 -6.38
N VAL A 32 8.21 2.12 -5.55
CA VAL A 32 7.15 1.11 -5.70
C VAL A 32 6.47 1.32 -7.04
N SER A 33 6.31 0.23 -7.81
CA SER A 33 5.73 0.33 -9.15
C SER A 33 4.32 0.90 -9.12
N SER A 34 4.00 1.80 -10.05
CA SER A 34 2.64 2.35 -10.20
C SER A 34 1.61 1.25 -10.42
N ARG A 35 1.96 0.19 -11.14
CA ARG A 35 1.12 -1.00 -11.33
C ARG A 35 0.72 -1.64 -10.00
N THR A 36 1.65 -1.79 -9.06
CA THR A 36 1.36 -2.31 -7.71
C THR A 36 0.38 -1.40 -6.99
N VAL A 37 0.66 -0.10 -6.98
CA VAL A 37 -0.17 0.92 -6.30
C VAL A 37 -1.59 0.91 -6.85
N THR A 38 -1.76 1.08 -8.17
CA THR A 38 -3.07 1.07 -8.84
C THR A 38 -3.82 -0.23 -8.57
N ALA A 39 -3.16 -1.38 -8.72
CA ALA A 39 -3.80 -2.67 -8.48
C ALA A 39 -4.32 -2.86 -7.05
N CYS A 40 -3.61 -2.34 -6.04
CA CYS A 40 -4.07 -2.39 -4.66
C CYS A 40 -5.21 -1.40 -4.39
N ILE A 41 -5.19 -0.22 -5.03
CA ILE A 41 -6.28 0.76 -4.93
C ILE A 41 -7.56 0.21 -5.56
N ASP A 42 -7.47 -0.35 -6.78
CA ASP A 42 -8.61 -0.92 -7.49
C ASP A 42 -9.28 -2.06 -6.72
N ARG A 43 -8.51 -2.75 -5.85
CA ARG A 43 -8.99 -3.84 -4.99
C ARG A 43 -9.45 -3.37 -3.62
N GLY A 44 -9.35 -2.08 -3.33
CA GLY A 44 -9.72 -1.49 -2.05
C GLY A 44 -8.75 -1.84 -0.91
N TRP A 45 -7.56 -2.37 -1.19
CA TRP A 45 -6.55 -2.70 -0.16
C TRP A 45 -5.73 -1.49 0.27
N ALA A 46 -5.67 -0.47 -0.57
CA ALA A 46 -5.07 0.80 -0.29
C ALA A 46 -5.99 1.91 -0.80
N GLU A 47 -5.90 3.10 -0.20
CA GLU A 47 -6.59 4.28 -0.72
C GLU A 47 -5.66 5.49 -0.78
N PRO A 48 -5.85 6.42 -1.73
CA PRO A 48 -5.12 7.68 -1.75
C PRO A 48 -5.35 8.44 -0.43
N TRP A 49 -4.26 8.92 0.20
CA TRP A 49 -4.35 9.65 1.45
C TRP A 49 -4.28 11.16 1.21
N PHE A 50 -3.23 11.63 0.53
CA PHE A 50 -2.99 13.05 0.34
C PHE A 50 -2.58 13.35 -1.10
N ASN A 51 -3.20 14.37 -1.67
CA ASN A 51 -2.77 14.93 -2.93
C ASN A 51 -1.85 16.11 -2.61
N ASN A 52 -0.54 15.95 -2.80
CA ASN A 52 0.41 17.03 -2.55
C ASN A 52 0.39 18.01 -3.73
N PRO A 53 -0.11 19.26 -3.57
CA PRO A 53 -0.17 20.21 -4.68
C PRO A 53 1.22 20.60 -5.20
N LEU A 54 2.28 20.40 -4.40
CA LEU A 54 3.67 20.64 -4.82
C LEU A 54 4.28 19.50 -5.64
N LYS A 55 3.74 18.28 -5.51
CA LYS A 55 4.18 17.06 -6.19
C LYS A 55 2.97 16.17 -6.50
N PRO A 56 2.16 16.54 -7.51
CA PRO A 56 0.94 15.81 -7.83
C PRO A 56 1.21 14.35 -8.24
N ASP A 57 2.40 14.08 -8.80
CA ASP A 57 2.82 12.73 -9.21
C ASP A 57 3.20 11.82 -8.02
N TRP A 58 3.26 12.39 -6.80
CA TRP A 58 3.62 11.67 -5.58
C TRP A 58 2.35 11.28 -4.82
N GLN A 59 1.63 10.31 -5.38
CA GLN A 59 0.45 9.76 -4.74
C GLN A 59 0.84 8.91 -3.52
N VAL A 60 0.64 9.49 -2.34
CA VAL A 60 0.77 8.77 -1.07
C VAL A 60 -0.53 8.02 -0.80
N CYS A 61 -0.42 6.74 -0.48
CA CYS A 61 -1.56 5.90 -0.11
C CYS A 61 -1.51 5.55 1.37
N LYS A 62 -2.64 5.08 1.90
CA LYS A 62 -2.72 4.40 3.19
C LYS A 62 -3.40 3.05 3.04
N LEU A 63 -3.07 2.15 3.96
CA LEU A 63 -3.64 0.83 4.11
C LEU A 63 -5.08 0.96 4.64
N THR A 64 -6.01 0.29 3.96
CA THR A 64 -7.42 0.20 4.38
C THR A 64 -7.63 -0.99 5.32
N ASP A 65 -8.80 -1.10 5.93
CA ASP A 65 -9.16 -2.26 6.75
C ASP A 65 -9.18 -3.55 5.90
N ALA A 66 -9.71 -3.49 4.67
CA ALA A 66 -9.67 -4.62 3.75
C ALA A 66 -8.23 -5.05 3.41
N GLY A 67 -7.29 -4.10 3.32
CA GLY A 67 -5.87 -4.39 3.16
C GLY A 67 -5.24 -5.03 4.39
N ARG A 68 -5.67 -4.64 5.60
CA ARG A 68 -5.23 -5.25 6.87
C ARG A 68 -5.70 -6.69 7.00
N SER A 69 -6.95 -6.98 6.62
CA SER A 69 -7.52 -8.33 6.70
C SER A 69 -6.79 -9.38 5.87
N LEU A 70 -6.00 -8.98 4.87
CA LEU A 70 -5.12 -9.90 4.14
C LEU A 70 -4.04 -10.55 5.02
N PHE A 71 -3.75 -9.98 6.18
CA PHE A 71 -2.72 -10.45 7.12
C PHE A 71 -3.33 -11.15 8.34
N ASP A 72 -4.63 -11.03 8.57
CA ASP A 72 -5.31 -11.64 9.71
C ASP A 72 -5.47 -13.17 9.55
N GLU A 73 -5.51 -13.68 8.31
CA GLU A 73 -5.58 -15.12 8.02
C GLU A 73 -4.20 -15.82 7.91
N ALA A 74 -3.10 -15.06 7.84
CA ALA A 74 -1.74 -15.63 7.69
C ALA A 74 -1.13 -16.16 9.00
N GLY A 75 -1.90 -16.16 10.10
CA GLY A 75 -1.50 -16.62 11.43
C GLY A 75 -2.15 -17.93 11.91
N ARG A 76 -2.80 -18.71 11.02
CA ARG A 76 -3.35 -20.03 11.34
C ARG A 76 -2.69 -21.14 10.53
#